data_AF-A0A965G9L3-F1
#
_entry.id   AF-A0A965G9L3-F1
#
_cell.length_a   1.000
_cell.length_b   1.000
_cell.length_c   1.000
_cell.angle_alpha   90.00
_cell.angle_beta   90.00
_cell.angle_gamma   90.00
#
_symmetry.space_group_name_H-M   'P 1'
#
loop_
_entity.id
_entity.type
_entity.pdbx_description
1 polymer ?
#
loop_
_entity_poly.entity_id
_entity_poly.type
_entity_poly.pdbx_seq_one_letter_code
_entity_poly.pdbx_strand_id
1 'polypeptide(L)' 'MSCERIAPLALTRATEHCREGREMTGLETEELVDGLIDPETSDEVKVNFLAAWAGKGETAGELAGMARAF' A
#
# COMPACT_ATOMS: atom_id res chain seq x y z
N MET A 1 6.61 12.97 21.30
CA MET A 1 6.29 13.19 19.88
C MET A 1 5.64 11.92 19.40
N SER A 2 4.33 11.97 19.15
CA SER A 2 3.53 10.84 18.69
C SER A 2 4.04 10.40 17.32
N CYS A 3 4.52 9.16 17.20
CA CYS A 3 4.65 8.45 15.92
C CYS A 3 3.25 8.12 15.37
N GLU A 4 2.31 9.08 15.44
CA GLU A 4 0.96 8.88 14.96
C GLU A 4 0.99 8.80 13.43
N ARG A 5 1.11 7.55 12.98
CA ARG A 5 0.43 6.98 11.82
C ARG A 5 0.98 7.39 10.43
N ILE A 6 2.28 7.17 10.21
CA ILE A 6 2.88 7.21 8.87
C ILE A 6 2.33 6.06 8.00
N ALA A 7 2.25 4.84 8.55
CA ALA A 7 1.77 3.63 7.86
C ALA A 7 0.31 3.73 7.34
N PRO A 8 -0.69 4.15 8.15
CA PRO A 8 -2.05 4.37 7.66
C PRO A 8 -2.14 5.43 6.56
N LEU A 9 -1.26 6.45 6.59
CA LEU A 9 -1.23 7.50 5.58
C LEU A 9 -0.65 6.98 4.25
N ALA A 10 0.37 6.12 4.29
CA ALA A 10 0.96 5.50 3.10
C ALA A 10 -0.07 4.60 2.38
N LEU A 11 -0.74 3.71 3.10
CA LEU A 11 -1.79 2.85 2.54
C LEU A 11 -2.96 3.65 1.95
N THR A 12 -3.38 4.72 2.64
CA THR A 12 -4.45 5.59 2.14
C THR A 12 -4.03 6.27 0.83
N ARG A 13 -2.80 6.80 0.74
CA ARG A 13 -2.30 7.45 -0.48
C ARG A 13 -2.19 6.46 -1.64
N ALA A 14 -1.67 5.26 -1.40
CA ALA A 14 -1.57 4.24 -2.44
C ALA A 14 -2.93 3.75 -2.91
N THR A 15 -3.93 3.70 -2.01
CA THR A 15 -5.32 3.42 -2.39
C THR A 15 -5.82 4.44 -3.41
N GLU A 16 -5.59 5.74 -3.18
CA GLU A 16 -5.97 6.78 -4.13
C GLU A 16 -5.18 6.70 -5.44
N HIS A 17 -3.88 6.42 -5.40
CA HIS A 17 -3.08 6.19 -6.61
C HIS A 17 -3.64 5.04 -7.45
N CYS A 18 -4.02 3.93 -6.80
CA CYS A 18 -4.62 2.80 -7.48
C CYS A 18 -5.97 3.14 -8.13
N ARG A 19 -6.82 3.92 -7.43
CA ARG A 19 -8.10 4.39 -7.97
C ARG A 19 -7.96 5.30 -9.18
N GLU A 20 -6.87 6.05 -9.25
CA GLU A 20 -6.52 6.89 -10.39
C GLU A 20 -5.85 6.12 -11.54
N GLY A 21 -5.63 4.81 -11.38
CA GLY A 21 -4.96 3.97 -12.38
C GLY A 21 -3.45 4.22 -12.49
N ARG A 22 -2.85 4.87 -11.47
CA ARG A 22 -1.41 5.12 -11.42
C ARG A 22 -0.67 3.88 -10.93
N GLU A 23 0.46 3.59 -11.56
CA GLU A 23 1.39 2.58 -11.06
C GLU A 23 2.12 3.11 -9.82
N MET A 24 2.35 2.21 -8.86
CA MET A 24 3.14 2.51 -7.67
C MET A 24 4.62 2.36 -7.98
N THR A 25 5.43 3.31 -7.51
CA THR A 25 6.89 3.26 -7.61
C THR A 25 7.49 2.32 -6.56
N GLY A 26 8.74 1.89 -6.76
CA GLY A 26 9.42 0.99 -5.82
C GLY A 26 9.53 1.54 -4.39
N LEU A 27 9.77 2.85 -4.24
CA LEU A 27 9.78 3.54 -2.94
C LEU A 27 8.42 3.53 -2.24
N GLU A 28 7.34 3.71 -3.00
CA GLU A 28 5.97 3.61 -2.45
C GLU A 28 5.65 2.17 -2.01
N THR A 29 6.29 1.17 -2.61
CA THR A 29 6.02 -0.24 -2.33
C THR A 29 6.58 -0.69 -0.97
N GLU A 30 7.73 -0.16 -0.55
CA GLU A 30 8.33 -0.47 0.77
C GLU A 30 7.47 0.09 1.92
N GLU A 31 7.07 1.37 1.83
CA GLU A 31 6.19 2.00 2.82
C GLU A 31 4.80 1.33 2.89
N LEU A 32 4.36 0.71 1.79
CA LEU A 32 3.10 -0.03 1.75
C LEU A 32 3.14 -1.35 2.50
N VAL A 33 4.24 -2.10 2.36
CA VAL A 33 4.40 -3.36 3.10
C VAL A 33 4.42 -3.09 4.59
N ASP A 34 5.12 -2.05 5.03
CA ASP A 34 5.11 -1.61 6.44
C ASP A 34 3.68 -1.39 6.95
N GLY A 35 2.82 -0.72 6.17
CA GLY A 35 1.41 -0.54 6.53
C GLY A 35 0.60 -1.84 6.53
N LEU A 36 0.90 -2.79 5.64
CA LEU A 36 0.18 -4.07 5.57
C LEU A 36 0.54 -5.01 6.72
N ILE A 37 1.81 -5.04 7.13
CA ILE A 37 2.28 -5.90 8.22
C ILE A 37 2.06 -5.27 9.61
N ASP A 38 1.85 -3.95 9.68
CA ASP A 38 1.57 -3.25 10.93
C ASP A 38 0.30 -3.80 11.60
N PRO A 39 0.39 -4.36 12.82
CA PRO A 39 -0.76 -4.88 13.55
C PRO A 39 -1.74 -3.78 14.00
N GLU A 40 -1.30 -2.52 14.07
CA GLU A 40 -2.12 -1.37 14.44
C GLU A 40 -2.92 -0.82 13.25
N THR A 41 -2.57 -1.19 12.02
CA THR A 41 -3.35 -0.83 10.84
C THR A 41 -4.59 -1.72 10.77
N SER A 42 -5.76 -1.09 10.71
CA SER A 42 -7.04 -1.82 10.66
C SER A 42 -7.21 -2.64 9.38
N ASP A 43 -7.88 -3.77 9.49
CA ASP A 43 -8.20 -4.63 8.35
C ASP A 43 -9.00 -3.89 7.26
N GLU A 44 -9.85 -2.93 7.64
CA GLU A 44 -10.59 -2.10 6.69
C GLU A 44 -9.66 -1.30 5.77
N VAL A 45 -8.60 -0.71 6.31
CA VAL A 45 -7.62 0.05 5.52
C VAL A 45 -6.84 -0.88 4.59
N LYS A 46 -6.45 -2.06 5.08
CA LYS A 46 -5.74 -3.08 4.29
C LYS A 46 -6.60 -3.59 3.14
N VAL A 47 -7.87 -3.94 3.42
CA VAL A 47 -8.83 -4.41 2.42
C VAL A 47 -9.10 -3.33 1.37
N ASN A 48 -9.27 -2.08 1.78
CA ASN A 48 -9.51 -0.98 0.84
C ASN A 48 -8.35 -0.80 -0.14
N PHE A 49 -7.11 -0.86 0.34
CA PHE A 49 -5.93 -0.82 -0.52
C PHE A 49 -5.88 -2.02 -1.47
N LEU A 50 -5.96 -3.24 -0.94
CA LEU A 50 -5.84 -4.47 -1.74
C LEU A 50 -6.93 -4.55 -2.82
N ALA A 51 -8.16 -4.13 -2.51
CA ALA A 51 -9.26 -4.07 -3.47
C ALA A 51 -9.02 -3.02 -4.57
N ALA A 52 -8.48 -1.85 -4.23
CA ALA A 52 -8.13 -0.83 -5.22
C ALA A 52 -6.98 -1.28 -6.12
N TRP A 53 -5.96 -1.92 -5.55
CA TRP A 53 -4.81 -2.43 -6.31
C TRP A 53 -5.20 -3.55 -7.27
N ALA A 54 -5.98 -4.53 -6.82
CA ALA A 54 -6.54 -5.59 -7.67
C ALA A 54 -7.49 -5.01 -8.74
N GLY A 55 -8.29 -3.99 -8.39
CA GLY A 55 -9.18 -3.31 -9.33
C GLY A 55 -8.45 -2.54 -10.44
N LYS A 56 -7.28 -1.95 -10.13
CA LYS A 56 -6.38 -1.35 -11.13
C LYS A 56 -5.78 -2.42 -12.05
N GLY A 57 -5.48 -3.59 -11.50
CA GLY A 57 -4.64 -4.61 -12.11
C GLY A 57 -3.19 -4.44 -11.67
N GLU A 58 -2.65 -5.45 -11.00
CA GLU A 58 -1.26 -5.46 -10.52
C GLU A 58 -0.29 -5.59 -11.69
N THR A 59 0.82 -4.84 -11.63
CA THR A 59 1.91 -5.01 -12.60
C THR A 59 2.97 -5.96 -12.06
N ALA A 60 3.73 -6.60 -12.96
CA ALA A 60 4.85 -7.45 -12.57
C ALA A 60 5.90 -6.68 -11.74
N GLY A 61 6.07 -5.37 -11.98
CA GLY A 61 6.97 -4.52 -11.23
C GLY A 61 6.51 -4.27 -9.80
N GLU A 62 5.22 -3.98 -9.61
CA GLU A 62 4.62 -3.79 -8.28
C GLU A 62 4.69 -5.10 -7.47
N LEU A 63 4.36 -6.24 -8.09
CA LEU A 63 4.48 -7.55 -7.45
C LEU A 63 5.92 -7.86 -7.02
N ALA A 64 6.90 -7.55 -7.88
CA ALA A 64 8.31 -7.75 -7.56
C ALA A 64 8.78 -6.82 -6.43
N GLY A 65 8.29 -5.58 -6.40
CA GLY A 65 8.55 -4.63 -5.32
C GLY A 65 7.98 -5.14 -3.99
N MET A 66 6.73 -5.57 -3.99
CA MET A 66 6.05 -6.11 -2.80
C MET A 66 6.79 -7.35 -2.27
N ALA A 67 7.15 -8.28 -3.15
CA ALA A 67 7.86 -9.50 -2.79
C ALA A 67 9.27 -9.25 -2.23
N ARG A 68 9.90 -8.11 -2.55
CA ARG A 68 11.19 -7.72 -1.99
C ARG A 68 11.06 -7.08 -0.62
N ALA A 69 9.97 -6.36 -0.39
CA ALA A 69 9.72 -5.62 0.85
C ALA A 69 9.10 -6.48 1.97
N PHE A 70 8.42 -7.58 1.60
CA PHE A 70 7.97 -8.63 2.53
C PHE A 70 9.13 -9.45 3.12
#